data_AF-A0A379AL83-F1
#
_entry.id   AF-A0A379AL83-F1
#
_cell.length_a   1.000
_cell.length_b   1.000
_cell.length_c   1.000
_cell.angle_alpha   90.00
_cell.angle_beta   90.00
_cell.angle_gamma   90.00
#
_symmetry.space_group_name_H-M   'P 1'
#
loop_
_entity.id
_entity.type
_entity.pdbx_description
1 polymer ?
#
loop_
_entity_poly.entity_id
_entity_poly.type
_entity_poly.pdbx_seq_one_letter_code
_entity_poly.pdbx_strand_id
1 'polypeptide(L)'
;MTSTMMSTHKAFKALQQAGIDDQQAEAMVEVFTDMQQRQPGGQVGKQLGQIQTKANHIDIRLGQLQAKADQIDDRVSQLRTKVDETNDRVRHLTTKVDETNDRVSHLTTKVDETNDRVSHLTTKIDETNDRVSHLTTKIDETNDLVSHLTTRVDETNDRVSHLTTKVDLMDDRLGNLTLKVDQTAGSASFQ
;
A
#
# COMPACT_ATOMS: atom_id res chain seq x y z
N MET A 1 -92.60 -17.46 -36.19
CA MET A 1 -93.54 -17.20 -35.09
C MET A 1 -94.62 -18.28 -34.91
N THR A 2 -94.95 -19.09 -35.93
CA THR A 2 -96.01 -20.12 -35.86
C THR A 2 -95.63 -21.39 -35.08
N SER A 3 -94.35 -21.78 -35.07
CA SER A 3 -93.89 -23.04 -34.46
C SER A 3 -93.99 -23.04 -32.92
N THR A 4 -93.72 -21.91 -32.27
CA THR A 4 -93.79 -21.75 -30.81
C THR A 4 -95.24 -21.79 -30.31
N MET A 5 -96.18 -21.15 -31.02
CA MET A 5 -97.61 -21.19 -30.68
C MET A 5 -98.21 -22.59 -30.85
N MET A 6 -97.80 -23.35 -31.86
CA MET A 6 -98.26 -24.74 -32.02
C MET A 6 -97.74 -25.65 -30.90
N SER A 7 -96.58 -25.35 -30.31
CA SER A 7 -96.02 -26.13 -29.22
C SER A 7 -96.66 -25.82 -27.86
N THR A 8 -96.99 -24.56 -27.57
CA THR A 8 -97.68 -24.17 -26.34
C THR A 8 -99.11 -24.67 -26.31
N HIS A 9 -99.81 -24.63 -27.45
CA HIS A 9 -101.17 -25.18 -27.56
C HIS A 9 -101.23 -26.70 -27.33
N LYS A 10 -100.23 -27.45 -27.82
CA LYS A 10 -100.12 -28.89 -27.57
C LYS A 10 -99.81 -29.20 -26.10
N ALA A 11 -98.91 -28.43 -25.48
CA ALA A 11 -98.60 -28.57 -24.06
C ALA A 11 -99.82 -28.28 -23.17
N PHE A 12 -100.57 -27.21 -23.48
CA PHE A 12 -101.80 -26.85 -22.78
C PHE A 12 -102.85 -27.97 -22.83
N LYS A 13 -103.12 -28.53 -24.03
CA LYS A 13 -104.04 -29.67 -24.18
C LYS A 13 -103.59 -30.93 -23.43
N ALA A 14 -102.29 -31.20 -23.36
CA ALA A 14 -101.75 -32.34 -22.62
C ALA A 14 -101.97 -32.19 -21.10
N LEU A 15 -101.88 -30.98 -20.56
CA LEU A 15 -102.15 -30.69 -19.15
C LEU A 15 -103.65 -30.84 -18.82
N GLN A 16 -104.53 -30.38 -19.71
CA GLN A 16 -105.97 -30.61 -19.59
C GLN A 16 -106.31 -32.12 -19.56
N GLN A 17 -105.67 -32.91 -20.43
CA GLN A 17 -105.85 -34.37 -20.45
C GLN A 17 -105.32 -35.08 -19.19
N ALA A 18 -104.38 -34.45 -18.48
CA ALA A 18 -103.88 -34.93 -17.19
C ALA A 18 -104.78 -34.50 -16.00
N GLY A 19 -105.90 -33.81 -16.26
CA GLY A 19 -106.86 -33.39 -15.24
C GLY A 19 -106.51 -32.07 -14.54
N ILE A 20 -105.58 -31.28 -15.10
CA ILE A 20 -105.24 -29.94 -14.62
C ILE A 20 -106.27 -28.95 -15.15
N ASP A 21 -106.79 -28.08 -14.28
CA ASP A 21 -107.77 -27.06 -14.68
C ASP A 21 -107.15 -25.99 -15.59
N ASP A 22 -108.01 -25.26 -16.31
CA ASP A 22 -107.57 -24.32 -17.35
C ASP A 22 -106.66 -23.20 -16.81
N GLN A 23 -106.93 -22.68 -15.60
CA GLN A 23 -106.11 -21.63 -15.00
C GLN A 23 -104.74 -22.15 -14.61
N GLN A 24 -104.68 -23.35 -14.01
CA GLN A 24 -103.42 -24.01 -13.69
C GLN A 24 -102.63 -24.39 -14.94
N ALA A 25 -103.29 -24.91 -15.98
CA ALA A 25 -102.64 -25.27 -17.24
C ALA A 25 -102.07 -24.03 -17.97
N GLU A 26 -102.76 -22.90 -17.93
CA GLU A 26 -102.32 -21.64 -18.52
C GLU A 26 -101.10 -21.09 -17.77
N ALA A 27 -101.16 -21.04 -16.44
CA ALA A 27 -100.04 -20.63 -15.60
C ALA A 27 -98.80 -21.51 -15.80
N MET A 28 -98.97 -22.83 -15.91
CA MET A 28 -97.86 -23.76 -16.17
C MET A 28 -97.24 -23.57 -17.55
N VAL A 29 -98.05 -23.33 -18.59
CA VAL A 29 -97.56 -23.06 -19.94
C VAL A 29 -96.88 -21.70 -20.02
N GLU A 30 -97.40 -20.68 -19.34
CA GLU A 30 -96.78 -19.35 -19.26
C GLU A 30 -95.42 -19.42 -18.56
N VAL A 31 -95.34 -20.08 -17.40
CA VAL A 31 -94.08 -20.31 -16.67
C VAL A 31 -93.09 -21.11 -17.52
N PHE A 32 -93.53 -22.15 -18.23
CA PHE A 32 -92.66 -22.93 -19.10
C PHE A 32 -92.18 -22.13 -20.32
N THR A 33 -93.03 -21.27 -20.88
CA THR A 33 -92.70 -20.42 -22.02
C THR A 33 -91.73 -19.30 -21.61
N ASP A 34 -91.93 -18.69 -20.44
CA ASP A 34 -91.00 -17.71 -19.86
C ASP A 34 -89.64 -18.37 -19.54
N MET A 35 -89.65 -19.59 -18.99
CA MET A 35 -88.41 -20.38 -18.79
C MET A 35 -87.67 -20.69 -20.10
N GLN A 36 -88.39 -21.03 -21.18
CA GLN A 36 -87.78 -21.26 -22.49
C GLN A 36 -87.24 -19.98 -23.13
N GLN A 37 -87.93 -18.84 -22.98
CA GLN A 37 -87.48 -17.55 -23.51
C GLN A 37 -86.25 -17.03 -22.77
N ARG A 38 -86.16 -17.25 -21.45
CA ARG A 38 -85.03 -16.80 -20.64
C ARG A 38 -83.72 -17.54 -20.94
N GLN A 39 -83.75 -18.69 -21.65
CA GLN A 39 -82.60 -19.57 -21.95
C GLN A 39 -81.43 -19.49 -20.93
N PRO A 40 -81.69 -19.68 -19.62
CA PRO A 40 -80.69 -19.40 -18.59
C PRO A 40 -79.43 -20.28 -18.74
N GLY A 41 -79.58 -21.51 -19.22
CA GLY A 41 -78.46 -22.42 -19.50
C GLY A 41 -77.49 -21.92 -20.59
N GLY A 42 -77.96 -21.13 -21.57
CA GLY A 42 -77.11 -20.60 -22.62
C GLY A 42 -76.21 -19.46 -22.16
N GLN A 43 -76.72 -18.58 -21.29
CA GLN A 43 -75.91 -17.52 -20.67
C GLN A 43 -74.93 -18.09 -19.65
N VAL A 44 -75.36 -19.05 -18.82
CA VAL A 44 -74.50 -19.75 -17.87
C VAL A 44 -73.37 -20.49 -18.59
N GLY A 45 -73.66 -21.19 -19.69
CA GLY A 45 -72.63 -21.87 -20.50
C GLY A 45 -71.58 -20.91 -21.07
N LYS A 46 -72.00 -19.73 -21.57
CA LYS A 46 -71.07 -18.68 -22.02
C LYS A 46 -70.21 -18.13 -20.89
N GLN A 47 -70.79 -17.87 -19.72
CA GLN A 47 -70.06 -17.41 -18.54
C GLN A 47 -69.04 -18.45 -18.06
N LEU A 48 -69.44 -19.73 -17.99
CA LEU A 48 -68.54 -20.84 -17.66
C LEU A 48 -67.37 -20.95 -18.64
N GLY A 49 -67.64 -20.81 -19.95
CA GLY A 49 -66.58 -20.78 -20.96
C GLY A 49 -65.58 -19.63 -20.74
N GLN A 50 -66.06 -18.42 -20.44
CA GLN A 50 -65.20 -17.27 -20.13
C GLN A 50 -64.38 -17.47 -18.85
N ILE A 51 -65.00 -18.05 -17.81
CA ILE A 51 -64.31 -18.40 -16.56
C ILE A 51 -63.20 -19.42 -16.85
N GLN A 52 -63.47 -20.46 -17.64
CA GLN A 52 -62.47 -21.46 -18.01
C GLN A 52 -61.29 -20.82 -18.76
N THR A 53 -61.55 -19.92 -19.71
CA THR A 53 -60.48 -19.21 -20.42
C THR A 53 -59.64 -18.35 -19.46
N LYS A 54 -60.29 -17.63 -18.53
CA LYS A 54 -59.59 -16.84 -17.52
C LYS A 54 -58.76 -17.70 -16.57
N ALA A 55 -59.30 -18.85 -16.14
CA ALA A 55 -58.59 -19.81 -15.29
C ALA A 55 -57.32 -20.33 -15.99
N ASN A 56 -57.44 -20.78 -17.24
CA ASN A 56 -56.28 -21.21 -18.03
C ASN A 56 -55.22 -20.09 -18.17
N HIS A 57 -55.66 -18.85 -18.36
CA HIS A 57 -54.74 -17.71 -18.44
C HIS A 57 -54.04 -17.42 -17.11
N ILE A 58 -54.74 -17.58 -15.99
CA ILE A 58 -54.16 -17.46 -14.64
C ILE A 58 -53.10 -18.56 -14.44
N ASP A 59 -53.38 -19.81 -14.79
CA ASP A 59 -52.43 -20.91 -14.66
C ASP A 59 -51.13 -20.66 -15.44
N ILE A 60 -51.27 -20.18 -16.69
CA ILE A 60 -50.11 -19.79 -17.51
C ILE A 60 -49.31 -18.68 -16.82
N ARG A 61 -49.98 -17.64 -16.30
CA ARG A 61 -49.31 -16.54 -15.62
C ARG A 61 -48.63 -16.97 -14.32
N LEU A 62 -49.24 -17.88 -13.56
CA LEU A 62 -48.63 -18.46 -12.36
C LEU A 62 -47.36 -19.25 -12.71
N GLY A 63 -47.39 -20.06 -13.77
CA GLY A 63 -46.19 -20.77 -14.25
C GLY A 63 -45.07 -19.81 -14.67
N GLN A 64 -45.42 -18.70 -15.35
CA GLN A 64 -44.44 -17.66 -15.71
C GLN A 64 -43.85 -16.93 -14.49
N LEU A 65 -44.68 -16.67 -13.47
CA LEU A 65 -44.22 -16.04 -12.23
C LEU A 65 -43.31 -16.98 -11.43
N GLN A 66 -43.63 -18.27 -11.38
CA GLN A 66 -42.78 -19.28 -10.75
C GLN A 66 -41.39 -19.32 -11.42
N ALA A 67 -41.35 -19.42 -12.75
CA ALA A 67 -40.08 -19.43 -13.47
C ALA A 67 -39.24 -18.15 -13.24
N LYS A 68 -39.91 -16.99 -13.12
CA LYS A 68 -39.22 -15.74 -12.77
C LYS A 68 -38.70 -15.72 -11.34
N ALA A 69 -39.44 -16.30 -10.39
CA ALA A 69 -39.00 -16.42 -9.00
C ALA A 69 -37.75 -17.30 -8.92
N ASP A 70 -37.75 -18.47 -9.58
CA ASP A 70 -36.61 -19.38 -9.63
C ASP A 70 -35.37 -18.69 -10.23
N GLN A 71 -35.54 -17.93 -11.33
CA GLN A 71 -34.45 -17.15 -11.93
C GLN A 71 -33.91 -16.04 -11.00
N ILE A 72 -34.77 -15.42 -10.19
CA ILE A 72 -34.35 -14.43 -9.20
C ILE A 72 -33.53 -15.10 -8.11
N ASP A 73 -33.96 -16.25 -7.60
CA ASP A 73 -33.25 -17.01 -6.57
C ASP A 73 -31.85 -17.45 -7.03
N ASP A 74 -31.73 -17.91 -8.27
CA ASP A 74 -30.44 -18.23 -8.88
C ASP A 74 -29.52 -17.01 -8.95
N ARG A 75 -30.05 -15.86 -9.41
CA ARG A 75 -29.28 -14.61 -9.49
C ARG A 75 -28.85 -14.10 -8.12
N VAL A 76 -29.72 -14.19 -7.12
CA VAL A 76 -29.40 -13.82 -5.74
C VAL A 76 -28.29 -14.71 -5.19
N SER A 77 -28.35 -16.02 -5.45
CA SER A 77 -27.31 -16.96 -5.03
C SER A 77 -25.96 -16.66 -5.68
N GLN A 78 -25.94 -16.39 -6.99
CA GLN A 78 -24.72 -15.98 -7.69
C GLN A 78 -24.14 -14.65 -7.17
N LEU A 79 -25.01 -13.68 -6.84
CA LEU A 79 -24.57 -12.41 -6.26
C LEU A 79 -23.96 -12.61 -4.87
N ARG A 80 -24.52 -13.48 -4.03
CA ARG A 80 -23.94 -13.82 -2.73
C ARG A 80 -22.52 -14.38 -2.88
N THR A 81 -22.32 -15.35 -3.77
CA THR A 81 -20.98 -15.91 -4.05
C THR A 81 -20.00 -14.82 -4.49
N LYS A 82 -20.39 -13.92 -5.40
CA LYS A 82 -19.52 -12.82 -5.84
C LYS A 82 -19.18 -11.83 -4.72
N VAL A 83 -20.12 -11.58 -3.81
CA VAL A 83 -19.89 -10.73 -2.63
C VAL A 83 -18.88 -11.41 -1.70
N ASP A 84 -19.01 -12.70 -1.45
CA ASP A 84 -18.08 -13.46 -0.61
C ASP A 84 -16.67 -13.47 -1.21
N GLU A 85 -16.52 -13.77 -2.50
CA GLU A 85 -15.24 -13.70 -3.22
C GLU A 85 -14.61 -12.30 -3.16
N THR A 86 -15.44 -11.25 -3.29
CA THR A 86 -14.96 -9.87 -3.19
C THR A 86 -14.47 -9.57 -1.78
N ASN A 87 -15.19 -10.00 -0.75
CA ASN A 87 -14.80 -9.82 0.64
C ASN A 87 -13.47 -10.53 0.95
N ASP A 88 -13.27 -11.75 0.44
CA ASP A 88 -12.01 -12.48 0.62
C ASP A 88 -10.83 -11.78 -0.07
N ARG A 89 -11.05 -11.25 -1.28
CA ARG A 89 -10.04 -10.44 -1.98
C ARG A 89 -9.68 -9.18 -1.21
N VAL A 90 -10.68 -8.51 -0.61
CA VAL A 90 -10.45 -7.32 0.22
C VAL A 90 -9.61 -7.68 1.45
N ARG A 91 -9.95 -8.76 2.17
CA ARG A 91 -9.16 -9.23 3.32
C ARG A 91 -7.70 -9.52 2.95
N HIS A 92 -7.48 -10.21 1.84
CA HIS A 92 -6.13 -10.51 1.36
C HIS A 92 -5.34 -9.25 1.01
N LEU A 93 -5.98 -8.27 0.38
CA LEU A 93 -5.35 -6.98 0.09
C LEU A 93 -5.02 -6.22 1.36
N THR A 94 -5.89 -6.22 2.37
CA THR A 94 -5.61 -5.63 3.68
C THR A 94 -4.36 -6.23 4.31
N THR A 95 -4.26 -7.56 4.38
CA THR A 95 -3.05 -8.23 4.91
C THR A 95 -1.78 -7.84 4.15
N LYS A 96 -1.84 -7.74 2.81
CA LYS A 96 -0.67 -7.30 2.01
C LYS A 96 -0.27 -5.86 2.28
N VAL A 97 -1.25 -4.98 2.50
CA VAL A 97 -0.98 -3.57 2.85
C VAL A 97 -0.29 -3.50 4.20
N ASP A 98 -0.76 -4.26 5.20
CA ASP A 98 -0.15 -4.32 6.52
C ASP A 98 1.30 -4.83 6.45
N GLU A 99 1.56 -5.93 5.74
CA GLU A 99 2.92 -6.45 5.52
C GLU A 99 3.83 -5.41 4.84
N THR A 100 3.30 -4.67 3.88
CA THR A 100 4.05 -3.61 3.19
C THR A 100 4.38 -2.47 4.15
N ASN A 101 3.45 -2.05 5.01
CA ASN A 101 3.67 -1.00 6.00
C ASN A 101 4.74 -1.41 7.03
N ASP A 102 4.73 -2.66 7.49
CA ASP A 102 5.76 -3.19 8.38
C ASP A 102 7.15 -3.17 7.73
N ARG A 103 7.24 -3.58 6.46
CA ARG A 103 8.49 -3.54 5.69
C ARG A 103 9.01 -2.12 5.50
N VAL A 104 8.13 -1.16 5.23
CA VAL A 104 8.49 0.26 5.12
C VAL A 104 9.02 0.78 6.45
N SER A 105 8.34 0.51 7.56
CA SER A 105 8.77 0.93 8.91
C SER A 105 10.15 0.37 9.27
N HIS A 106 10.40 -0.90 8.92
CA HIS A 106 11.69 -1.53 9.17
C HIS A 106 12.81 -0.94 8.30
N LEU A 107 12.51 -0.59 7.04
CA LEU A 107 13.47 0.11 6.18
C LEU A 107 13.78 1.52 6.68
N THR A 108 12.79 2.27 7.15
CA THR A 108 12.99 3.59 7.76
C THR A 108 13.97 3.51 8.93
N THR A 109 13.77 2.54 9.83
CA THR A 109 14.67 2.34 10.98
C THR A 109 16.11 2.08 10.53
N LYS A 110 16.32 1.24 9.50
CA LYS A 110 17.66 0.95 8.96
C LYS A 110 18.33 2.16 8.30
N VAL A 111 17.55 3.03 7.66
CA VAL A 111 18.05 4.28 7.09
C VAL A 111 18.52 5.21 8.21
N ASP A 112 17.74 5.35 9.28
CA ASP A 112 18.12 6.18 10.43
C ASP A 112 19.40 5.67 11.10
N GLU A 113 19.50 4.36 11.35
CA GLU A 113 20.74 3.74 11.88
C GLU A 113 21.96 3.98 10.97
N THR A 114 21.74 3.97 9.65
CA THR A 114 22.82 4.24 8.68
C THR A 114 23.25 5.70 8.73
N ASN A 115 22.30 6.63 8.82
CA ASN A 115 22.58 8.06 8.96
C ASN A 115 23.37 8.36 10.23
N ASP A 116 22.97 7.78 11.37
CA ASP A 116 23.70 7.93 12.64
C ASP A 116 25.14 7.43 12.54
N ARG A 117 25.36 6.28 11.89
CA ARG A 117 26.70 5.73 11.65
C ARG A 117 27.53 6.65 10.77
N VAL A 118 26.95 7.25 9.73
CA VAL A 118 27.63 8.20 8.85
C VAL A 118 28.04 9.44 9.65
N SER A 119 27.13 10.04 10.42
CA SER A 119 27.45 11.20 11.26
C SER A 119 28.56 10.92 12.27
N HIS A 120 28.55 9.73 12.88
CA HIS A 120 29.62 9.34 13.80
C HIS A 120 30.98 9.17 13.10
N LEU A 121 31.00 8.60 11.88
CA LEU A 121 32.21 8.48 11.08
C LEU A 121 32.74 9.86 10.64
N THR A 122 31.87 10.78 10.24
CA THR A 122 32.25 12.16 9.91
C THR A 122 32.96 12.82 11.09
N THR A 123 32.38 12.72 12.30
CA THR A 123 33.00 13.28 13.52
C THR A 123 34.40 12.71 13.76
N LYS A 124 34.59 11.39 13.61
CA LYS A 124 35.90 10.76 13.77
C LYS A 124 36.93 11.19 12.73
N ILE A 125 36.49 11.46 11.51
CA ILE A 125 37.35 11.99 10.44
C ILE A 125 37.81 13.39 10.82
N ASP A 126 36.91 14.25 11.30
CA ASP A 126 37.25 15.60 11.73
C ASP A 126 38.26 15.58 12.90
N GLU A 127 38.02 14.76 13.92
CA GLU A 127 38.98 14.56 15.04
C GLU A 127 40.35 14.08 14.55
N THR A 128 40.37 13.21 13.54
CA THR A 128 41.63 12.71 12.95
C THR A 128 42.36 13.81 12.19
N ASN A 129 41.63 14.63 11.42
CA ASN A 129 42.19 15.77 10.70
C ASN A 129 42.81 16.80 11.66
N ASP A 130 42.13 17.10 12.76
CA ASP A 130 42.64 18.02 13.79
C ASP A 130 43.93 17.49 14.42
N ARG A 131 43.99 16.18 14.72
CA ARG A 131 45.21 15.54 15.23
C ARG A 131 46.36 15.59 14.24
N VAL A 132 46.08 15.36 12.96
CA VAL A 132 47.09 15.48 11.89
C VAL A 132 47.60 16.91 11.79
N SER A 133 46.72 17.91 11.80
CA SER A 133 47.09 19.33 11.78
C SER A 133 48.00 19.68 12.97
N HIS A 134 47.64 19.25 14.18
CA HIS A 134 48.49 19.46 15.36
C HIS A 134 49.86 18.80 15.21
N LEU A 135 49.93 17.56 14.71
CA LEU A 135 51.21 16.88 14.51
C LEU A 135 52.08 17.60 13.47
N THR A 136 51.49 18.13 12.40
CA THR A 136 52.20 18.96 11.41
C THR A 136 52.83 20.17 12.06
N THR A 137 52.07 20.94 12.88
CA THR A 137 52.63 22.09 13.61
C THR A 137 53.80 21.71 14.51
N LYS A 138 53.70 20.59 15.23
CA LYS A 138 54.80 20.11 16.10
C LYS A 138 56.05 19.71 15.32
N ILE A 139 55.88 19.15 14.12
CA ILE A 139 56.99 18.82 13.22
C ILE A 139 57.68 20.10 12.76
N ASP A 140 56.92 21.12 12.37
CA ASP A 140 57.47 22.42 11.96
C ASP A 140 58.27 23.08 13.10
N GLU A 141 57.70 23.14 14.31
CA GLU A 141 58.39 23.64 15.51
C GLU A 141 59.70 22.87 15.80
N THR A 142 59.68 21.55 15.61
CA THR A 142 60.88 20.71 15.80
C THR A 142 61.94 21.01 14.75
N ASN A 143 61.53 21.19 13.49
CA ASN A 143 62.44 21.53 12.39
C ASN A 143 63.12 22.90 12.62
N ASP A 144 62.36 23.89 13.10
CA ASP A 144 62.89 25.21 13.44
C ASP A 144 63.92 25.11 14.59
N LEU A 145 63.62 24.32 15.63
CA LEU A 145 64.57 24.08 16.73
C LEU A 145 65.87 23.41 16.24
N VAL A 146 65.75 22.40 15.37
CA VAL A 146 66.92 21.71 14.77
C VAL A 146 67.76 22.69 13.95
N SER A 147 67.12 23.56 13.17
CA SER A 147 67.80 24.61 12.39
C SER A 147 68.58 25.55 13.30
N HIS A 148 67.94 26.06 14.38
CA HIS A 148 68.60 26.91 15.36
C HIS A 148 69.78 26.23 16.07
N LEU A 149 69.64 24.97 16.46
CA LEU A 149 70.73 24.21 17.08
C LEU A 149 71.89 24.00 16.11
N THR A 150 71.60 23.75 14.84
CA THR A 150 72.61 23.62 13.78
C THR A 150 73.45 24.89 13.67
N THR A 151 72.81 26.07 13.58
CA THR A 151 73.52 27.36 13.56
C THR A 151 74.41 27.55 14.80
N ARG A 152 73.92 27.20 16.00
CA ARG A 152 74.72 27.33 17.23
C ARG A 152 75.93 26.39 17.27
N VAL A 153 75.80 25.21 16.69
CA VAL A 153 76.93 24.27 16.55
C VAL A 153 77.98 24.86 15.61
N ASP A 154 77.57 25.42 14.47
CA ASP A 154 78.48 26.07 13.52
C ASP A 154 79.23 27.25 14.17
N GLU A 155 78.51 28.15 14.86
CA GLU A 155 79.13 29.24 15.63
C GLU A 155 80.13 28.76 16.68
N THR A 156 79.84 27.62 17.32
CA THR A 156 80.74 27.02 18.31
C THR A 156 81.99 26.46 17.64
N ASN A 157 81.84 25.79 16.48
CA ASN A 157 82.95 25.27 15.70
C ASN A 157 83.88 26.39 15.20
N ASP A 158 83.32 27.51 14.76
CA ASP A 158 84.10 28.69 14.35
C ASP A 158 84.90 29.26 15.52
N ARG A 159 84.27 29.39 16.70
CA ARG A 159 84.96 29.84 17.93
C ARG A 159 86.08 28.90 18.34
N VAL A 160 85.87 27.59 18.25
CA VAL A 160 86.91 26.58 18.52
C VAL A 160 88.06 26.74 17.55
N SER A 161 87.78 26.86 16.25
CA SER A 161 88.79 27.07 15.22
C SER A 161 89.63 28.33 15.46
N HIS A 162 88.99 29.45 15.82
CA HIS A 162 89.69 30.68 16.19
C HIS A 162 90.57 30.53 17.44
N LEU A 163 90.11 29.78 18.45
CA LEU A 163 90.91 29.50 19.64
C LEU A 163 92.11 28.63 19.31
N THR A 164 91.94 27.59 18.47
CA THR A 164 93.04 26.76 17.98
C THR A 164 94.12 27.62 17.32
N THR A 165 93.76 28.49 16.38
CA THR A 165 94.73 29.42 15.75
C THR A 165 95.44 30.32 16.76
N LYS A 166 94.75 30.79 17.80
CA LYS A 166 95.38 31.60 18.85
C LYS A 166 96.39 30.81 19.69
N VAL A 167 96.07 29.54 19.99
CA VAL A 167 96.98 28.63 20.70
C VAL A 167 98.23 28.39 19.86
N ASP A 168 98.08 28.07 18.56
CA ASP A 168 99.21 27.87 17.65
C ASP A 168 100.13 29.10 17.61
N LEU A 169 99.56 30.31 17.50
CA LEU A 169 100.32 31.57 17.55
C LEU A 169 101.03 31.79 18.89
N MET A 170 100.43 31.36 20.00
CA MET A 170 101.06 31.45 21.32
C MET A 170 102.22 30.46 21.44
N ASP A 171 102.06 29.25 20.94
CA ASP A 171 103.11 28.22 20.90
C ASP A 171 104.31 28.70 20.07
N ASP A 172 104.07 29.29 18.89
CA ASP A 172 105.11 29.90 18.05
C ASP A 172 105.85 31.03 18.79
N ARG A 173 105.12 31.89 19.50
CA ARG A 173 105.71 32.98 20.29
C ARG A 173 106.55 32.47 21.45
N LEU A 174 106.08 31.43 22.15
CA LEU A 174 106.82 30.78 23.22
C LEU A 174 108.10 30.13 22.67
N GLY A 175 108.03 29.42 21.55
CA GLY A 175 109.20 28.85 20.88
C GLY A 175 110.24 29.92 20.53
N ASN A 176 109.81 31.05 19.97
CA ASN A 176 110.69 32.19 19.68
C ASN A 176 111.32 32.81 20.94
N LEU A 177 110.58 32.90 22.05
CA LEU A 177 111.10 33.43 23.31
C LEU A 177 112.16 32.49 23.90
N THR A 178 111.93 31.17 23.86
CA THR A 178 112.89 30.15 24.29
C THR A 178 114.21 30.29 23.52
N LEU A 179 114.15 30.41 22.18
CA LEU A 179 115.34 30.64 21.36
C LEU A 179 116.10 31.91 21.74
N LYS A 180 115.39 33.01 22.03
CA LYS A 180 116.02 34.26 22.49
C LYS A 180 116.69 34.09 23.85
N VAL A 181 116.05 33.42 24.80
CA VAL A 181 116.61 33.14 26.12
C VAL A 181 117.91 32.35 25.99
N ASP A 182 117.91 31.28 25.17
CA ASP A 182 119.11 30.46 24.91
C ASP A 182 120.27 31.29 24.33
N GLN A 183 119.98 32.19 23.38
CA GLN A 183 120.99 33.10 22.81
C GLN A 183 121.57 34.08 23.86
N THR A 184 120.72 34.65 24.71
CA THR A 184 121.17 35.56 25.79
C THR A 184 121.97 34.85 26.87
N ALA A 185 121.58 33.63 27.25
CA ALA A 185 122.31 32.81 28.21
C ALA A 185 123.68 32.39 27.65
N GLY A 186 123.74 32.03 26.37
CA GLY A 186 125.00 31.69 25.69
C GLY A 186 125.95 32.88 25.64
N SER A 187 125.47 34.07 25.27
CA SER A 187 126.30 35.28 25.20
C SER A 187 126.80 35.78 26.56
N ALA A 188 126.02 35.60 27.64
CA ALA A 188 126.46 35.92 28.99
C ALA A 188 127.57 35.01 29.54
N SER A 189 127.76 33.80 28.97
CA SER A 189 128.81 32.87 29.38
C SER A 189 130.21 33.18 28.82
N PHE A 190 130.32 34.17 27.92
CA PHE A 190 131.56 34.59 27.26
C PHE A 190 132.06 35.99 27.69
N GLN A 191 131.43 36.63 28.68
CA GLN A 191 131.92 37.85 29.35
C GLN A 191 132.44 37.52 30.75
#